data_AF-A0A1H8H1A9-F1
#
_entry.id   AF-A0A1H8H1A9-F1
#
_cell.length_a   1.000
_cell.length_b   1.000
_cell.length_c   1.000
_cell.angle_alpha   90.00
_cell.angle_beta   90.00
_cell.angle_gamma   90.00
#
_symmetry.space_group_name_H-M   'P 1'
#
loop_
_entity.id
_entity.type
_entity.pdbx_description
1 polymer ?
#
loop_
_entity_poly.entity_id
_entity_poly.type
_entity_poly.pdbx_seq_one_letter_code
_entity_poly.pdbx_strand_id
1 'polypeptide(L)'
;MLQRLSKGLARCEEITAAALAAAVTCLILTNIAFRALGSPLYWVSELAIYAMIWMTFLIAGAVLKRRQGIAVTLVSDLLPPTGRKLVGVAVDAMVLLFALLLVWLCWGWYQPLTLAQTGFDTQAFQGQTFNFIYAENTSTLGIKKFWAWLIVPWFALSLSLHGVANLTQSLMALRGRV
;
A
#
# COMPACT_ATOMS: atom_id res chain seq x y z
N MET A 1 1.41 23.08 1.32
CA MET A 1 0.22 22.35 0.83
C MET A 1 0.43 20.84 0.84
N LEU A 2 1.46 20.31 0.16
CA LEU A 2 1.80 18.87 0.09
C LEU A 2 1.80 18.15 1.46
N GLN A 3 2.38 18.79 2.47
CA GLN A 3 2.45 18.26 3.84
C GLN A 3 1.07 18.07 4.49
N ARG A 4 0.13 18.98 4.23
CA ARG A 4 -1.23 18.89 4.77
C ARG A 4 -2.00 17.76 4.08
N LEU A 5 -1.81 17.60 2.77
CA LEU A 5 -2.40 16.50 2.00
C LEU A 5 -1.88 15.14 2.47
N SER A 6 -0.55 14.98 2.58
CA SER A 6 0.08 13.77 3.14
C SER A 6 -0.39 13.51 4.59
N LYS A 7 -0.62 14.57 5.38
CA LYS A 7 -1.20 14.46 6.72
C LYS A 7 -2.63 13.95 6.74
N GLY A 8 -3.50 14.51 5.91
CA GLY A 8 -4.88 14.04 5.76
C GLY A 8 -4.93 12.60 5.27
N LEU A 9 -4.19 12.28 4.21
CA LEU A 9 -4.17 10.95 3.60
C LEU A 9 -3.80 9.86 4.60
N ALA A 10 -2.67 10.00 5.30
CA ALA A 10 -2.27 8.98 6.27
C ALA A 10 -3.27 8.82 7.43
N ARG A 11 -3.97 9.90 7.83
CA ARG A 11 -5.02 9.80 8.85
C ARG A 11 -6.20 9.00 8.33
N CYS A 12 -6.59 9.20 7.08
CA CYS A 12 -7.61 8.38 6.42
C CYS A 12 -7.16 6.92 6.35
N GLU A 13 -5.93 6.65 5.93
CA GLU A 13 -5.37 5.29 5.87
C GLU A 13 -5.38 4.60 7.24
N GLU A 14 -4.97 5.29 8.30
CA GLU A 14 -5.01 4.77 9.68
C GLU A 14 -6.44 4.47 10.16
N ILE A 15 -7.40 5.35 9.89
CA ILE A 15 -8.81 5.14 10.26
C ILE A 15 -9.38 3.94 9.50
N THR A 16 -9.13 3.86 8.19
CA THR A 16 -9.57 2.73 7.37
C THR A 16 -8.92 1.43 7.81
N ALA A 17 -7.63 1.44 8.13
CA ALA A 17 -6.94 0.27 8.66
C ALA A 17 -7.50 -0.19 10.01
N ALA A 18 -7.80 0.74 10.93
CA ALA A 18 -8.42 0.41 12.21
C ALA A 18 -9.84 -0.18 12.03
N ALA A 19 -10.62 0.36 11.09
CA ALA A 19 -11.92 -0.18 10.74
C ALA A 19 -11.82 -1.60 10.15
N LEU A 20 -10.83 -1.84 9.27
CA LEU A 20 -10.54 -3.17 8.73
C LEU A 20 -10.09 -4.16 9.82
N ALA A 21 -9.30 -3.73 10.80
CA ALA A 21 -8.91 -4.56 11.94
C ALA A 21 -10.13 -5.02 12.76
N ALA A 22 -11.05 -4.10 13.05
CA ALA A 22 -12.32 -4.40 13.71
C ALA A 22 -13.17 -5.35 12.85
N ALA A 23 -13.26 -5.10 11.56
CA ALA A 23 -14.00 -5.95 10.62
C ALA A 23 -13.42 -7.38 10.57
N VAL A 24 -12.10 -7.54 10.48
CA VAL A 24 -11.42 -8.85 10.51
C VAL A 24 -11.73 -9.58 11.81
N THR A 25 -11.70 -8.88 12.94
CA THR A 25 -12.04 -9.46 14.24
C THR A 25 -13.48 -9.98 14.25
N CYS A 26 -14.44 -9.17 13.81
CA CYS A 26 -15.84 -9.57 13.71
C CYS A 26 -16.03 -10.75 12.75
N LEU A 27 -15.40 -10.71 11.57
CA LEU A 27 -15.44 -11.80 10.59
C LEU A 27 -14.96 -13.12 11.19
N ILE A 28 -13.82 -13.11 11.89
CA ILE A 28 -13.27 -14.32 12.52
C ILE A 28 -14.22 -14.83 13.61
N LEU A 29 -14.77 -13.95 14.47
CA LEU A 29 -15.72 -14.35 15.51
C LEU A 29 -17.00 -14.95 14.91
N THR A 30 -17.56 -14.36 13.86
CA THR A 30 -18.70 -14.91 13.14
C THR A 30 -18.38 -16.28 12.54
N ASN A 31 -17.22 -16.44 11.91
CA ASN A 31 -16.79 -17.72 11.35
C ASN A 31 -16.66 -18.80 12.44
N ILE A 32 -16.11 -18.45 13.61
CA ILE A 32 -15.99 -19.37 14.75
C ILE A 32 -17.37 -19.78 15.25
N ALA A 33 -18.30 -18.83 15.44
CA ALA A 33 -19.66 -19.12 15.90
C ALA A 33 -20.42 -20.05 14.94
N PHE A 34 -20.39 -19.76 13.63
CA PHE A 34 -21.04 -20.58 12.62
C PHE A 34 -20.39 -21.96 12.46
N ARG A 35 -19.06 -22.04 12.61
CA ARG A 35 -18.34 -23.32 12.62
C ARG A 35 -18.75 -24.18 13.81
N ALA A 36 -18.95 -23.59 14.99
CA ALA A 36 -19.43 -24.32 16.16
C ALA A 36 -20.85 -24.87 15.97
N LEU A 37 -21.68 -24.18 15.17
CA LEU A 37 -23.03 -24.61 14.79
C LEU A 37 -23.05 -25.65 13.63
N GLY A 38 -21.89 -26.12 13.18
CA GLY A 38 -21.78 -27.14 12.12
C GLY A 38 -21.89 -26.62 10.69
N SER A 39 -21.97 -25.30 10.48
CA SER A 39 -22.07 -24.67 9.15
C SER A 39 -20.95 -23.64 8.94
N PRO A 40 -19.71 -24.07 8.62
CA PRO A 40 -18.58 -23.15 8.47
C PRO A 40 -18.73 -22.23 7.25
N LEU A 41 -18.43 -20.94 7.42
CA LEU A 41 -18.49 -19.93 6.36
C LEU A 41 -17.13 -19.80 5.65
N TYR A 42 -16.93 -20.57 4.58
CA TYR A 42 -15.64 -20.64 3.88
C TYR A 42 -15.18 -19.30 3.25
N TRP A 43 -16.10 -18.46 2.81
CA TRP A 43 -15.79 -17.14 2.23
C TRP A 43 -15.23 -16.15 3.25
N VAL A 44 -15.57 -16.30 4.53
CA VAL A 44 -15.16 -15.37 5.59
C VAL A 44 -13.65 -15.41 5.81
N SER A 45 -13.05 -16.59 5.67
CA SER A 45 -11.61 -16.77 5.83
C SER A 45 -10.85 -16.05 4.70
N GLU A 46 -11.33 -16.16 3.46
CA GLU A 46 -10.75 -15.48 2.31
C GLU A 46 -10.93 -13.95 2.40
N LEU A 47 -12.11 -13.48 2.81
CA LEU A 47 -12.36 -12.04 3.01
C LEU A 47 -11.47 -11.45 4.10
N ALA A 48 -11.29 -12.17 5.21
CA ALA A 48 -10.42 -11.73 6.29
C ALA A 48 -8.96 -11.57 5.84
N ILE A 49 -8.47 -12.48 4.99
CA ILE A 49 -7.13 -12.39 4.39
C ILE A 49 -7.03 -11.13 3.52
N TYR A 50 -8.00 -10.87 2.63
CA TYR A 50 -7.97 -9.68 1.79
C TYR A 50 -8.09 -8.37 2.61
N ALA A 51 -8.93 -8.35 3.64
CA ALA A 51 -9.02 -7.21 4.55
C ALA A 51 -7.71 -6.97 5.32
N MET A 52 -7.02 -8.05 5.73
CA MET A 52 -5.70 -7.97 6.35
C MET A 52 -4.65 -7.43 5.39
N ILE A 53 -4.63 -7.89 4.13
CA ILE A 53 -3.74 -7.35 3.10
C ILE A 53 -3.96 -5.84 2.95
N TRP A 54 -5.21 -5.40 2.83
CA TRP A 54 -5.55 -3.98 2.75
C TRP A 54 -5.06 -3.20 3.97
N MET A 55 -5.37 -3.69 5.17
CA MET A 55 -4.94 -3.09 6.42
C MET A 55 -3.41 -2.95 6.49
N THR A 56 -2.66 -3.99 6.14
CA THR A 56 -1.19 -3.98 6.20
C THR A 56 -0.58 -2.88 5.33
N PHE A 57 -1.03 -2.75 4.08
CA PHE A 57 -0.51 -1.72 3.18
C PHE A 57 -0.89 -0.29 3.62
N LEU A 58 -2.12 -0.09 4.12
CA LEU A 58 -2.56 1.21 4.64
C LEU A 58 -1.73 1.65 5.86
N ILE A 59 -1.49 0.74 6.81
CA ILE A 59 -0.64 1.03 7.98
C ILE A 59 0.80 1.28 7.56
N ALA A 60 1.34 0.47 6.65
CA ALA A 60 2.71 0.64 6.16
C ALA A 60 2.93 2.04 5.57
N GLY A 61 1.97 2.55 4.79
CA GLY A 61 2.04 3.90 4.20
C GLY A 61 2.12 4.98 5.27
N ALA A 62 1.23 4.90 6.26
CA ALA A 62 1.18 5.83 7.39
C ALA A 62 2.45 5.79 8.26
N VAL A 63 3.00 4.60 8.55
CA VAL A 63 4.23 4.42 9.34
C VAL A 63 5.44 5.00 8.62
N LEU A 64 5.59 4.75 7.31
CA LEU A 64 6.71 5.29 6.54
C LEU A 64 6.71 6.81 6.50
N LYS A 65 5.54 7.41 6.32
CA LYS A 65 5.40 8.87 6.37
C LYS A 65 5.86 9.45 7.71
N ARG A 66 5.43 8.84 8.83
CA ARG A 66 5.80 9.31 10.18
C ARG A 66 7.25 8.98 10.54
N ARG A 67 7.99 8.25 9.70
CA ARG A 67 9.33 7.71 10.00
C ARG A 67 9.35 6.90 11.30
N GLN A 68 8.25 6.23 11.61
CA GLN A 68 8.08 5.42 12.83
C GLN A 68 8.45 3.95 12.62
N GLY A 69 9.12 3.63 11.51
CA GLY A 69 9.68 2.31 11.29
C GLY A 69 10.85 2.03 12.23
N ILE A 70 11.06 0.75 12.54
CA ILE A 70 12.25 0.32 13.28
C ILE A 70 13.48 0.63 12.43
N ALA A 71 14.38 1.46 12.94
CA ALA A 71 15.60 1.87 12.25
C ALA A 71 16.83 1.47 13.08
N VAL A 72 17.84 0.91 12.41
CA VAL A 72 19.15 0.68 13.01
C VAL A 72 19.97 1.96 12.85
N THR A 73 20.18 2.71 13.93
CA THR A 73 20.80 4.04 13.89
C THR A 73 22.31 4.04 14.11
N LEU A 74 22.94 2.88 14.22
CA LEU A 74 24.36 2.74 14.58
C LEU A 74 25.28 3.62 13.69
N VAL A 75 25.03 3.63 12.38
CA VAL A 75 25.80 4.44 11.41
C VAL A 75 25.46 5.93 11.51
N SER A 76 24.18 6.29 11.68
CA SER A 76 23.78 7.71 11.81
C SER A 76 24.30 8.32 13.12
N ASP A 77 24.35 7.54 14.19
CA ASP A 77 24.73 8.03 15.51
C ASP A 77 26.24 8.34 15.59
N LEU A 78 27.05 7.65 14.79
CA LEU A 78 28.50 7.90 14.67
C LEU A 78 28.83 9.15 13.83
N LEU A 79 27.89 9.69 13.07
CA LEU A 79 28.15 10.78 12.12
C LEU A 79 27.99 12.18 12.77
N PRO A 80 28.76 13.18 12.30
CA PRO A 80 28.53 14.59 12.64
C PRO A 80 27.16 15.06 12.14
N PRO A 81 26.62 16.19 12.66
CA PRO A 81 25.26 16.65 12.38
C PRO A 81 24.93 16.80 10.88
N THR A 82 25.90 17.21 10.06
CA THR A 82 25.72 17.30 8.60
C THR A 82 25.62 15.91 7.94
N GLY A 83 26.41 14.94 8.41
CA GLY A 83 26.36 13.56 7.92
C GLY A 83 25.02 12.90 8.24
N ARG A 84 24.49 13.12 9.45
CA ARG A 84 23.14 12.65 9.85
C ARG A 84 22.05 13.16 8.91
N LYS A 85 22.08 14.45 8.57
CA LYS A 85 21.12 15.05 7.63
C LYS A 85 21.25 14.46 6.22
N LEU A 86 22.48 14.23 5.75
CA LEU A 86 22.70 13.64 4.43
C LEU A 86 22.21 12.20 4.33
N VAL A 87 22.44 11.38 5.38
CA VAL A 87 21.88 10.03 5.47
C VAL A 87 20.35 10.07 5.45
N GLY A 88 19.72 11.00 6.18
CA GLY A 88 18.26 11.18 6.14
C GLY A 88 17.73 11.48 4.73
N VAL A 89 18.40 12.38 4.00
CA VAL A 89 18.07 12.67 2.60
C VAL A 89 18.24 11.43 1.71
N ALA A 90 19.31 10.67 1.88
CA ALA A 90 19.57 9.46 1.11
C ALA A 90 18.48 8.39 1.35
N VAL A 91 18.10 8.16 2.61
CA VAL A 91 17.01 7.23 2.97
C VAL A 91 15.69 7.66 2.34
N ASP A 92 15.33 8.94 2.41
CA ASP A 92 14.09 9.42 1.78
C ASP A 92 14.11 9.31 0.26
N ALA A 93 15.26 9.57 -0.36
CA ALA A 93 15.43 9.41 -1.79
C ALA A 93 15.29 7.94 -2.21
N MET A 94 15.83 7.00 -1.42
CA MET A 94 15.66 5.56 -1.65
C MET A 94 14.20 5.12 -1.49
N VAL A 95 13.51 5.60 -0.46
CA VAL A 95 12.08 5.32 -0.25
C VAL A 95 11.24 5.85 -1.40
N LEU A 96 11.52 7.07 -1.87
CA LEU A 96 10.83 7.65 -3.03
C LEU A 96 11.14 6.86 -4.31
N LEU A 97 12.39 6.49 -4.54
CA LEU A 97 12.77 5.66 -5.69
C LEU A 97 12.01 4.33 -5.67
N PHE A 98 11.97 3.65 -4.52
CA PHE A 98 11.19 2.42 -4.34
C PHE A 98 9.71 2.65 -4.66
N ALA A 99 9.11 3.74 -4.17
CA ALA A 99 7.72 4.07 -4.45
C ALA A 99 7.44 4.27 -5.95
N LEU A 100 8.32 4.99 -6.65
CA LEU A 100 8.21 5.22 -8.09
C LEU A 100 8.39 3.94 -8.90
N LEU A 101 9.33 3.07 -8.51
CA LEU A 101 9.48 1.75 -9.11
C LEU A 101 8.23 0.89 -8.90
N LEU A 102 7.60 0.97 -7.73
CA LEU A 102 6.35 0.26 -7.46
C LEU A 102 5.19 0.79 -8.30
N VAL A 103 5.10 2.12 -8.54
CA VAL A 103 4.14 2.71 -9.47
C VAL A 103 4.39 2.19 -10.90
N TRP A 104 5.64 2.15 -11.33
CA TRP A 104 6.01 1.63 -12.65
C TRP A 104 5.65 0.15 -12.81
N LEU A 105 5.92 -0.67 -11.79
CA LEU A 105 5.53 -2.08 -11.76
C LEU A 105 4.00 -2.23 -11.82
N CYS A 106 3.25 -1.42 -11.07
CA CYS A 106 1.79 -1.43 -11.10
C CYS A 106 1.25 -1.03 -12.48
N TRP A 107 1.87 -0.06 -13.14
CA TRP A 107 1.51 0.34 -14.49
C TRP A 107 1.72 -0.81 -15.49
N GLY A 108 2.88 -1.49 -15.41
CA GLY A 108 3.17 -2.67 -16.23
C GLY A 108 2.31 -3.88 -15.90
N TRP A 109 1.85 -4.00 -14.66
CA TRP A 109 0.99 -5.10 -14.20
C TRP A 109 -0.48 -4.91 -14.59
N TYR A 110 -1.02 -3.70 -14.47
CA TYR A 110 -2.41 -3.42 -14.84
C TYR A 110 -2.60 -3.09 -16.33
N GLN A 111 -1.58 -2.55 -17.00
CA GLN A 111 -1.64 -2.22 -18.44
C GLN A 111 -2.93 -1.48 -18.87
N PRO A 112 -3.30 -0.37 -18.20
CA PRO A 112 -4.59 0.28 -18.41
C PRO A 112 -4.79 0.80 -19.84
N LEU A 113 -3.70 1.21 -20.52
CA LEU A 113 -3.76 1.66 -21.90
C LEU A 113 -4.16 0.53 -22.86
N THR A 114 -3.58 -0.66 -22.70
CA THR A 114 -3.91 -1.83 -23.51
C THR A 114 -5.35 -2.27 -23.25
N LEU A 115 -5.79 -2.26 -21.98
CA LEU A 115 -7.19 -2.55 -21.63
C LEU A 115 -8.17 -1.58 -22.30
N ALA A 116 -7.84 -0.29 -22.37
CA ALA A 116 -8.66 0.70 -23.05
C ALA A 116 -8.66 0.48 -24.58
N GLN A 117 -7.53 0.10 -25.17
CA GLN A 117 -7.41 -0.20 -26.60
C GLN A 117 -8.20 -1.45 -27.01
N THR A 118 -8.33 -2.44 -26.12
CA THR A 118 -9.20 -3.61 -26.35
C THR A 118 -10.67 -3.35 -26.01
N GLY A 119 -11.06 -2.09 -25.77
CA GLY A 119 -12.45 -1.73 -25.47
C GLY A 119 -12.96 -2.29 -24.14
N PHE A 120 -12.08 -2.51 -23.17
CA PHE A 120 -12.38 -3.18 -21.89
C PHE A 120 -12.82 -4.63 -22.02
N ASP A 121 -12.61 -5.27 -23.18
CA ASP A 121 -12.79 -6.70 -23.34
C ASP A 121 -11.63 -7.45 -22.66
N THR A 122 -11.95 -8.09 -21.54
CA THR A 122 -10.98 -8.86 -20.76
C THR A 122 -10.44 -10.08 -21.51
N GLN A 123 -11.22 -10.71 -22.39
CA GLN A 123 -10.81 -11.90 -23.13
C GLN A 123 -9.84 -11.51 -24.25
N ALA A 124 -10.14 -10.44 -24.99
CA ALA A 124 -9.22 -9.88 -25.97
C ALA A 124 -7.91 -9.41 -25.32
N PHE A 125 -7.98 -8.74 -24.16
CA PHE A 125 -6.81 -8.32 -23.39
C PHE A 125 -5.92 -9.50 -22.99
N GLN A 126 -6.51 -10.56 -22.43
CA GLN A 126 -5.77 -11.78 -22.05
C GLN A 126 -5.10 -12.43 -23.27
N GLY A 127 -5.81 -12.53 -24.39
CA GLY A 127 -5.28 -13.15 -25.62
C GLY A 127 -4.08 -12.39 -26.21
N GLN A 128 -4.03 -11.07 -26.04
CA GLN A 128 -2.93 -10.25 -26.54
C GLN A 128 -1.73 -10.16 -25.58
N THR A 129 -1.99 -10.14 -24.27
CA THR A 129 -1.00 -9.79 -23.25
C THR A 129 -0.56 -10.97 -22.38
N PHE A 130 -1.28 -12.09 -22.42
CA PHE A 130 -1.16 -13.20 -21.48
C PHE A 130 -1.32 -12.79 -20.00
N ASN A 131 -2.00 -11.66 -19.75
CA ASN A 131 -2.23 -11.13 -18.42
C ASN A 131 -3.68 -11.40 -17.97
N PHE A 132 -3.81 -12.12 -16.86
CA PHE A 132 -5.08 -12.63 -16.32
C PHE A 132 -5.66 -11.80 -15.18
N ILE A 133 -5.06 -10.64 -14.85
CA ILE A 133 -5.43 -9.83 -13.68
C ILE A 133 -6.93 -9.51 -13.62
N TYR A 134 -7.57 -9.22 -14.75
CA TYR A 134 -8.99 -8.85 -14.83
C TYR A 134 -9.95 -10.05 -14.93
N ALA A 135 -9.42 -11.24 -15.16
CA ALA A 135 -10.22 -12.43 -15.41
C ALA A 135 -10.37 -13.30 -14.17
N GLU A 136 -9.33 -13.38 -13.34
CA GLU A 136 -9.27 -14.25 -12.19
C GLU A 136 -10.33 -13.90 -11.12
N ASN A 137 -11.07 -14.91 -10.70
CA ASN A 137 -11.98 -14.84 -9.56
C ASN A 137 -11.28 -15.33 -8.29
N THR A 138 -11.70 -14.81 -7.15
CA THR A 138 -11.41 -15.33 -5.82
C THR A 138 -11.99 -16.73 -5.66
N SER A 139 -11.39 -17.55 -4.80
CA SER A 139 -11.70 -18.98 -4.69
C SER A 139 -13.07 -19.22 -4.05
N THR A 140 -13.47 -18.41 -3.06
CA THR A 140 -14.70 -18.63 -2.28
C THR A 140 -15.65 -17.44 -2.32
N LEU A 141 -15.17 -16.22 -2.54
CA LEU A 141 -16.01 -15.01 -2.65
C LEU A 141 -16.66 -14.81 -4.03
N GLY A 142 -16.16 -15.46 -5.08
CA GLY A 142 -16.65 -15.29 -6.45
C GLY A 142 -16.45 -13.90 -7.08
N ILE A 143 -15.72 -12.98 -6.41
CA ILE A 143 -15.41 -11.64 -6.93
C ILE A 143 -14.12 -11.66 -7.75
N LYS A 144 -13.88 -10.62 -8.55
CA LYS A 144 -12.63 -10.49 -9.31
C LYS A 144 -11.45 -10.15 -8.39
N LYS A 145 -10.33 -10.87 -8.52
CA LYS A 145 -9.13 -10.66 -7.70
C LYS A 145 -8.51 -9.28 -7.90
N PHE A 146 -8.70 -8.64 -9.06
CA PHE A 146 -8.12 -7.31 -9.29
C PHE A 146 -8.57 -6.29 -8.25
N TRP A 147 -9.78 -6.41 -7.68
CA TRP A 147 -10.28 -5.55 -6.61
C TRP A 147 -9.44 -5.66 -5.35
N ALA A 148 -9.06 -6.89 -4.97
CA ALA A 148 -8.18 -7.10 -3.82
C ALA A 148 -6.80 -6.48 -4.05
N TRP A 149 -6.29 -6.54 -5.28
CA TRP A 149 -4.95 -6.04 -5.64
C TRP A 149 -4.86 -4.52 -5.84
N LEU A 150 -5.99 -3.80 -5.93
CA LEU A 150 -6.00 -2.33 -6.07
C LEU A 150 -5.30 -1.59 -4.93
N ILE A 151 -5.14 -2.24 -3.78
CA ILE A 151 -4.36 -1.68 -2.68
C ILE A 151 -2.90 -1.44 -3.05
N VAL A 152 -2.31 -2.23 -3.94
CA VAL A 152 -0.88 -2.09 -4.28
C VAL A 152 -0.64 -0.82 -5.12
N PRO A 153 -1.40 -0.52 -6.20
CA PRO A 153 -1.35 0.77 -6.86
C PRO A 153 -1.67 1.94 -5.92
N TRP A 154 -2.68 1.80 -5.06
CA TRP A 154 -3.03 2.84 -4.08
C TRP A 154 -1.86 3.14 -3.14
N PHE A 155 -1.27 2.09 -2.56
CA PHE A 155 -0.11 2.19 -1.67
C PHE A 155 1.08 2.80 -2.39
N ALA A 156 1.36 2.43 -3.65
CA ALA A 156 2.46 3.00 -4.42
C ALA A 156 2.29 4.52 -4.64
N LEU A 157 1.08 4.97 -4.94
CA LEU A 157 0.76 6.39 -5.10
C LEU A 157 0.83 7.16 -3.77
N SER A 158 0.24 6.61 -2.71
CA SER A 158 0.29 7.17 -1.36
C SER A 158 1.73 7.29 -0.85
N LEU A 159 2.51 6.22 -1.02
CA LEU A 159 3.92 6.17 -0.64
C LEU A 159 4.75 7.17 -1.44
N SER A 160 4.48 7.34 -2.73
CA SER A 160 5.14 8.36 -3.55
C SER A 160 4.86 9.77 -3.02
N LEU A 161 3.60 10.07 -2.69
CA LEU A 161 3.23 11.35 -2.09
C LEU A 161 3.93 11.60 -0.75
N HIS A 162 3.99 10.57 0.10
CA HIS A 162 4.68 10.62 1.39
C HIS A 162 6.21 10.74 1.22
N GLY A 163 6.80 10.04 0.27
CA GLY A 163 8.22 10.11 -0.08
C GLY A 163 8.63 11.50 -0.53
N VAL A 164 7.86 12.13 -1.42
CA VAL A 164 8.12 13.53 -1.83
C VAL A 164 7.97 14.48 -0.64
N ALA A 165 6.94 14.30 0.20
CA ALA A 165 6.77 15.10 1.40
C ALA A 165 7.94 14.96 2.39
N ASN A 166 8.47 13.75 2.57
CA ASN A 166 9.59 13.50 3.49
C ASN A 166 10.91 14.03 2.93
N LEU A 167 11.19 13.78 1.64
CA LEU A 167 12.39 14.26 0.98
C LEU A 167 12.47 15.79 0.95
N THR A 168 11.35 16.47 0.70
CA THR A 168 11.31 17.94 0.73
C THR A 168 11.64 18.49 2.11
N GLN A 169 11.16 17.86 3.20
CA GLN A 169 11.53 18.25 4.57
C GLN A 169 13.03 18.05 4.84
N SER A 170 13.59 16.90 4.45
CA SER A 170 15.00 16.61 4.67
C SER A 170 15.92 17.57 3.90
N LEU A 171 15.54 17.95 2.68
CA LEU A 171 16.26 18.95 1.90
C LEU A 171 16.20 20.35 2.53
N MET A 172 15.06 20.75 3.10
CA MET A 172 14.94 22.03 3.83
C MET A 172 15.81 22.04 5.09
N ALA A 173 15.82 20.93 5.84
CA ALA A 173 16.64 20.76 7.04
C ALA A 173 18.15 20.77 6.73
N LEU A 174 18.56 20.23 5.56
CA LEU A 174 19.94 20.29 5.07
C LEU A 174 20.36 21.71 4.71
N ARG A 175 19.46 22.50 4.12
CA ARG A 175 19.69 23.90 3.72
C ARG A 175 19.66 24.90 4.89
N GLY A 176 19.45 24.46 6.12
CA GLY A 176 19.37 25.33 7.30
C GLY A 176 18.12 26.21 7.35
N ARG A 177 17.09 25.91 6.54
CA ARG A 177 15.81 26.61 6.54
C ARG A 177 14.82 25.81 7.39
N VAL A 178 14.89 25.98 8.71
CA VAL A 178 13.88 25.49 9.66
C VAL A 178 13.16 26.69 10.24
#